data_AF-A0A2U1YUX8-F1
#
_entry.id   AF-A0A2U1YUX8-F1
#
_cell.length_a   1.000
_cell.length_b   1.000
_cell.length_c   1.000
_cell.angle_alpha   90.00
_cell.angle_beta   90.00
_cell.angle_gamma   90.00
#
_symmetry.space_group_name_H-M   'P 1'
#
loop_
_entity.id
_entity.type
_entity.pdbx_description
1 polymer ?
#
loop_
_entity_poly.entity_id
_entity_poly.type
_entity_poly.pdbx_seq_one_letter_code
_entity_poly.pdbx_strand_id
1 'polypeptide(L)'
;MRCRLQEIRKTVELYGDVIEPILIVPAESDSPEATIAAFADTLPRLRIHKLDSRYLTLDEMLFAALPACSGLYTMALHPVDIIDPLALGALLRHLLTDTHDLIAINCPIVTETGRMLVSRFAGGLPEKMETNGAALVHRLGFTGLVHQISTLIFKTEPVRSVDWQSYYSLSEVYFRAAVLVEALGSRPAMLRVSNAVSVSDNPLRHSSVLSPQQIAQRLDKPKLFYWAVGIPLLVGALIRRGAVPQDYLNGLTEQFPETSYKQTDHILHKLAEQMRHWIESRDATQAVNAAALKSLADVYAALPPVYLGLLTKFERLLPLIEDHTDYFSMAYRARSNIERPNPLLPLGALKAEERDGLETLMRGWLLDECGNLPSTLSEAG
;
A
#
# COMPACT_ATOMS: atom_id res chain seq x y z
N MET A 1 24.26 -5.55 -6.12
CA MET A 1 23.96 -6.83 -6.81
C MET A 1 24.90 -7.99 -6.44
N ARG A 2 26.22 -7.93 -6.70
CA ARG A 2 27.14 -9.08 -6.45
C ARG A 2 27.12 -9.65 -5.01
N CYS A 3 27.09 -8.81 -3.97
CA CYS A 3 27.02 -9.27 -2.57
C CYS A 3 25.70 -10.00 -2.26
N ARG A 4 24.57 -9.55 -2.82
CA ARG A 4 23.24 -10.12 -2.59
C ARG A 4 23.03 -11.45 -3.30
N LEU A 5 23.57 -11.58 -4.52
CA LEU A 5 23.61 -12.84 -5.24
C LEU A 5 24.41 -13.92 -4.48
N GLN A 6 25.44 -13.53 -3.72
CA GLN A 6 26.17 -14.45 -2.84
C GLN A 6 25.35 -14.90 -1.62
N GLU A 7 24.50 -14.04 -1.05
CA GLU A 7 23.60 -14.40 0.06
C GLU A 7 22.50 -15.37 -0.38
N ILE A 8 21.90 -15.12 -1.55
CA ILE A 8 20.96 -16.06 -2.19
C ILE A 8 21.67 -17.39 -2.45
N ARG A 9 22.90 -17.34 -2.99
CA ARG A 9 23.69 -18.55 -3.22
C ARG A 9 23.93 -19.35 -1.95
N LYS A 10 24.41 -18.71 -0.88
CA LYS A 10 24.61 -19.36 0.43
C LYS A 10 23.32 -19.98 0.95
N THR A 11 22.19 -19.28 0.80
CA THR A 11 20.88 -19.77 1.22
C THR A 11 20.49 -21.05 0.47
N VAL A 12 20.69 -21.06 -0.85
CA VAL A 12 20.38 -22.23 -1.71
C VAL A 12 21.36 -23.37 -1.47
N GLU A 13 22.64 -23.09 -1.19
CA GLU A 13 23.62 -24.11 -0.83
C GLU A 13 23.28 -24.77 0.52
N LEU A 14 22.76 -24.00 1.48
CA LEU A 14 22.39 -24.51 2.82
C LEU A 14 21.02 -25.21 2.84
N TYR A 15 20.05 -24.72 2.07
CA TYR A 15 18.64 -25.13 2.19
C TYR A 15 18.01 -25.53 0.86
N GLY A 16 18.81 -25.78 -0.18
CA GLY A 16 18.28 -26.05 -1.52
C GLY A 16 17.38 -27.27 -1.58
N ASP A 17 17.46 -28.21 -0.64
CA ASP A 17 16.58 -29.39 -0.59
C ASP A 17 15.16 -29.06 -0.11
N VAL A 18 14.97 -27.86 0.46
CA VAL A 18 13.67 -27.37 0.96
C VAL A 18 13.26 -26.02 0.34
N ILE A 19 14.16 -25.33 -0.35
CA ILE A 19 13.89 -24.07 -1.06
C ILE A 19 14.11 -24.25 -2.55
N GLU A 20 13.14 -23.77 -3.33
CA GLU A 20 13.25 -23.59 -4.76
C GLU A 20 13.33 -22.08 -5.09
N PRO A 21 14.51 -21.55 -5.47
CA PRO A 21 14.65 -20.17 -5.86
C PRO A 21 14.13 -19.94 -7.29
N ILE A 22 13.30 -18.92 -7.48
CA ILE A 22 12.82 -18.49 -8.79
C ILE A 22 13.22 -17.03 -9.00
N LEU A 23 14.00 -16.76 -10.04
CA LEU A 23 14.32 -15.40 -10.49
C LEU A 23 13.27 -14.93 -11.49
N ILE A 24 12.55 -13.88 -11.12
CA ILE A 24 11.55 -13.24 -11.99
C ILE A 24 12.23 -12.18 -12.83
N VAL A 25 12.11 -12.31 -14.15
CA VAL A 25 12.71 -11.39 -15.13
C VAL A 25 11.60 -10.67 -15.88
N PRO A 26 11.41 -9.36 -15.70
CA PRO A 26 10.40 -8.59 -16.44
C PRO A 26 10.74 -8.55 -17.95
N ALA A 27 9.72 -8.40 -18.80
CA ALA A 27 9.86 -8.36 -20.26
C ALA A 27 10.88 -7.31 -20.76
N GLU A 28 10.93 -6.15 -20.10
CA GLU A 28 11.85 -5.05 -20.39
C GLU A 28 12.93 -4.96 -19.29
N SER A 29 13.76 -6.00 -19.15
CA SER A 29 14.90 -5.94 -18.23
C SER A 29 16.09 -5.26 -18.90
N ASP A 30 16.59 -4.17 -18.30
CA ASP A 30 17.88 -3.55 -18.67
C ASP A 30 19.09 -4.45 -18.32
N SER A 31 18.86 -5.57 -17.62
CA SER A 31 19.91 -6.53 -17.31
C SER A 31 20.24 -7.35 -18.56
N PRO A 32 21.51 -7.36 -19.02
CA PRO A 32 21.89 -8.17 -20.16
C PRO A 32 21.55 -9.64 -19.90
N GLU A 33 20.92 -10.33 -20.86
CA GLU A 33 20.59 -11.75 -20.74
C GLU A 33 21.81 -12.59 -20.32
N ALA A 34 23.01 -12.19 -20.75
CA ALA A 34 24.29 -12.78 -20.34
C ALA A 34 24.55 -12.70 -18.82
N THR A 35 24.11 -11.66 -18.12
CA THR A 35 24.27 -11.54 -16.66
C THR A 35 23.33 -12.49 -15.92
N ILE A 36 22.10 -12.63 -16.41
CA ILE A 36 21.09 -13.54 -15.84
C ILE A 36 21.52 -14.99 -16.07
N ALA A 37 21.97 -15.32 -17.29
CA ALA A 37 22.51 -16.63 -17.63
C ALA A 37 23.74 -16.98 -16.79
N ALA A 38 24.73 -16.08 -16.70
CA ALA A 38 25.92 -16.29 -15.89
C ALA A 38 25.59 -16.49 -14.40
N PHE A 39 24.54 -15.84 -13.88
CA PHE A 39 24.11 -16.08 -12.50
C PHE A 39 23.42 -17.45 -12.33
N ALA A 40 22.54 -17.83 -13.26
CA ALA A 40 21.92 -19.15 -13.24
C ALA A 40 22.94 -20.29 -13.36
N ASP A 41 24.01 -20.12 -14.14
CA ASP A 41 25.12 -21.08 -14.24
C ASP A 41 25.82 -21.30 -12.89
N THR A 42 25.80 -20.31 -12.00
CA THR A 42 26.36 -20.44 -10.65
C THR A 42 25.42 -21.09 -9.62
N LEU A 43 24.15 -21.28 -9.97
CA LEU A 43 23.11 -21.80 -9.09
C LEU A 43 22.24 -22.83 -9.82
N PRO A 44 22.64 -24.11 -9.82
CA PRO A 44 21.97 -25.17 -10.61
C PRO A 44 20.47 -25.37 -10.31
N ARG A 45 19.99 -24.91 -9.15
CA ARG A 45 18.57 -25.00 -8.74
C ARG A 45 17.76 -23.72 -9.00
N LEU A 46 18.39 -22.68 -9.54
CA LEU A 46 17.69 -21.44 -9.88
C LEU A 46 16.84 -21.63 -11.14
N ARG A 47 15.54 -21.44 -11.00
CA ARG A 47 14.64 -21.32 -12.15
C ARG A 47 14.53 -19.86 -12.55
N ILE A 48 14.63 -19.61 -13.85
CA ILE A 48 14.33 -18.29 -14.41
C ILE A 48 12.90 -18.33 -14.94
N HIS A 49 12.08 -17.38 -14.50
CA HIS A 49 10.76 -17.15 -15.04
C HIS A 49 10.73 -15.78 -15.72
N LYS A 50 10.67 -15.78 -17.05
CA LYS A 50 10.51 -14.56 -17.85
C LYS A 50 9.02 -14.22 -17.91
N LEU A 51 8.73 -12.95 -17.67
CA LEU A 51 7.38 -12.41 -17.75
C LEU A 51 7.11 -11.88 -19.17
N ASP A 52 5.91 -12.13 -19.70
CA ASP A 52 5.54 -11.82 -21.09
C ASP A 52 5.10 -10.36 -21.30
N SER A 53 5.00 -9.58 -20.23
CA SER A 53 4.45 -8.22 -20.27
C SER A 53 5.19 -7.29 -19.33
N ARG A 54 5.02 -5.99 -19.57
CA ARG A 54 5.48 -4.96 -18.65
C ARG A 54 4.44 -4.76 -17.56
N TYR A 55 4.87 -5.00 -16.34
CA TYR A 55 4.07 -4.83 -15.14
C TYR A 55 4.38 -3.48 -14.48
N LEU A 56 3.37 -2.83 -13.91
CA LEU A 56 3.52 -1.49 -13.32
C LEU A 56 4.00 -1.55 -11.88
N THR A 57 3.69 -2.64 -11.17
CA THR A 57 3.95 -2.80 -9.73
C THR A 57 4.65 -4.12 -9.40
N LEU A 58 5.39 -4.14 -8.28
CA LEU A 58 5.97 -5.38 -7.74
C LEU A 58 4.88 -6.40 -7.36
N ASP A 59 3.73 -5.93 -6.90
CA ASP A 59 2.60 -6.79 -6.56
C ASP A 59 2.08 -7.50 -7.82
N GLU A 60 1.89 -6.75 -8.91
CA GLU A 60 1.45 -7.30 -10.20
C GLU A 60 2.44 -8.34 -10.73
N MET A 61 3.75 -8.05 -10.64
CA MET A 61 4.81 -9.02 -10.99
C MET A 61 4.76 -10.28 -10.13
N LEU A 62 4.59 -10.13 -8.81
CA LEU A 62 4.50 -11.26 -7.88
C LEU A 62 3.33 -12.17 -8.22
N PHE A 63 2.13 -11.61 -8.42
CA PHE A 63 0.94 -12.41 -8.72
C PHE A 63 0.96 -13.01 -10.13
N ALA A 64 1.57 -12.34 -11.10
CA ALA A 64 1.81 -12.92 -12.43
C ALA A 64 2.81 -14.09 -12.38
N ALA A 65 3.80 -14.03 -11.49
CA ALA A 65 4.79 -15.09 -11.30
C ALA A 65 4.33 -16.25 -10.40
N LEU A 66 3.32 -16.02 -9.54
CA LEU A 66 2.85 -17.00 -8.56
C LEU A 66 2.48 -18.37 -9.14
N PRO A 67 1.89 -18.50 -10.36
CA PRO A 67 1.66 -19.79 -10.99
C PRO A 67 2.94 -20.61 -11.24
N ALA A 68 4.10 -19.98 -11.37
CA ALA A 68 5.37 -20.67 -11.55
C ALA A 68 5.92 -21.30 -10.25
N CYS A 69 5.39 -20.89 -9.09
CA CYS A 69 5.79 -21.38 -7.78
C CYS A 69 5.17 -22.75 -7.47
N SER A 70 6.03 -23.76 -7.27
CA SER A 70 5.64 -25.13 -6.89
C SER A 70 5.65 -25.39 -5.38
N GLY A 71 6.32 -24.51 -4.61
CA GLY A 71 6.47 -24.69 -3.17
C GLY A 71 5.15 -24.59 -2.41
N LEU A 72 5.05 -25.31 -1.28
CA LEU A 72 3.93 -25.20 -0.35
C LEU A 72 3.77 -23.77 0.20
N TYR A 73 4.89 -23.10 0.43
CA TYR A 73 4.98 -21.71 0.85
C TYR A 73 5.70 -20.88 -0.20
N THR A 74 5.28 -19.63 -0.35
CA THR A 74 5.93 -18.62 -1.18
C THR A 74 6.40 -17.47 -0.31
N MET A 75 7.61 -16.98 -0.62
CA MET A 75 8.19 -15.77 -0.07
C MET A 75 8.80 -15.00 -1.23
N ALA A 76 8.32 -13.78 -1.43
CA ALA A 76 8.92 -12.89 -2.40
C ALA A 76 10.17 -12.23 -1.79
N LEU A 77 11.15 -11.87 -2.59
CA LEU A 77 12.37 -11.21 -2.12
C LEU A 77 12.72 -10.07 -3.06
N HIS A 78 12.79 -8.86 -2.53
CA HIS A 78 13.27 -7.72 -3.29
C HIS A 78 14.80 -7.80 -3.46
N PRO A 79 15.36 -7.48 -4.64
CA PRO A 79 16.81 -7.60 -4.89
C PRO A 79 17.69 -6.69 -4.01
N VAL A 80 17.11 -5.73 -3.29
CA VAL A 80 17.84 -4.85 -2.36
C VAL A 80 17.65 -5.21 -0.88
N ASP A 81 16.92 -6.28 -0.57
CA ASP A 81 16.74 -6.76 0.80
C ASP A 81 17.79 -7.81 1.17
N ILE A 82 18.21 -7.80 2.44
CA ILE A 82 19.30 -8.67 2.96
C ILE A 82 18.66 -9.91 3.54
N ILE A 83 19.23 -11.07 3.25
CA ILE A 83 18.80 -12.33 3.84
C ILE A 83 19.91 -12.83 4.76
N ASP A 84 19.55 -13.20 5.99
CA ASP A 84 20.41 -13.97 6.87
C ASP A 84 20.04 -15.46 6.72
N PRO A 85 20.91 -16.29 6.10
CA PRO A 85 20.60 -17.69 5.89
C PRO A 85 20.34 -18.46 7.20
N LEU A 86 21.09 -18.17 8.26
CA LEU A 86 20.95 -18.90 9.53
C LEU A 86 19.63 -18.59 10.22
N ALA A 87 19.24 -17.31 10.24
CA ALA A 87 17.95 -16.89 10.78
C ALA A 87 16.78 -17.36 9.90
N LEU A 88 16.94 -17.40 8.57
CA LEU A 88 15.97 -18.01 7.66
C LEU A 88 15.80 -19.50 7.96
N GLY A 89 16.88 -20.24 8.21
CA GLY A 89 16.81 -21.65 8.61
C GLY A 89 15.93 -21.90 9.84
N ALA A 90 15.90 -20.95 10.79
CA ALA A 90 14.99 -21.04 11.94
C ALA A 90 13.51 -20.83 11.56
N LEU A 91 13.23 -19.96 10.58
CA LEU A 91 11.88 -19.80 10.02
C LEU A 91 11.46 -21.02 9.20
N LEU A 92 12.35 -21.60 8.40
CA LEU A 92 12.05 -22.80 7.62
C LEU A 92 11.67 -23.97 8.53
N ARG A 93 12.40 -24.18 9.63
CA ARG A 93 12.03 -25.20 10.63
C ARG A 93 10.64 -24.97 11.23
N HIS A 94 10.24 -23.71 11.40
CA HIS A 94 8.88 -23.39 11.84
C HIS A 94 7.84 -23.69 10.75
N LEU A 95 8.12 -23.36 9.48
CA LEU A 95 7.23 -23.68 8.36
C LEU A 95 7.02 -25.19 8.20
N LEU A 96 8.03 -26.01 8.49
CA LEU A 96 7.91 -27.47 8.47
C LEU A 96 6.94 -28.03 9.52
N THR A 97 6.55 -27.24 10.53
CA THR A 97 5.49 -27.63 11.47
C THR A 97 4.08 -27.47 10.89
N ASP A 98 3.94 -26.78 9.75
CA ASP A 98 2.69 -26.54 9.02
C ASP A 98 1.55 -25.94 9.88
N THR A 99 1.92 -25.15 10.89
CA THR A 99 0.96 -24.59 11.88
C THR A 99 0.33 -23.27 11.44
N HIS A 100 0.94 -22.57 10.48
CA HIS A 100 0.53 -21.23 10.06
C HIS A 100 0.50 -21.14 8.54
N ASP A 101 -0.54 -20.47 8.02
CA ASP A 101 -0.73 -20.27 6.59
C ASP A 101 -0.20 -18.90 6.12
N LEU A 102 0.01 -17.97 7.05
CA LEU A 102 0.62 -16.66 6.83
C LEU A 102 1.60 -16.34 7.96
N ILE A 103 2.80 -15.88 7.61
CA ILE A 103 3.79 -15.36 8.55
C ILE A 103 4.25 -13.99 8.07
N ALA A 104 4.10 -12.99 8.92
CA ALA A 104 4.71 -11.68 8.74
C ALA A 104 5.96 -11.57 9.63
N ILE A 105 7.07 -11.19 9.00
CA ILE A 105 8.36 -10.99 9.66
C ILE A 105 8.48 -9.52 10.05
N ASN A 106 8.52 -9.25 11.35
CA ASN A 106 8.81 -7.91 11.85
C ASN A 106 10.33 -7.70 11.88
N CYS A 107 10.89 -7.30 10.74
CA CYS A 107 12.33 -7.22 10.51
C CYS A 107 12.92 -5.82 10.72
N PRO A 108 14.26 -5.71 10.85
CA PRO A 108 14.97 -4.44 10.78
C PRO A 108 14.79 -3.74 9.43
N ILE A 109 14.84 -2.40 9.44
CA ILE A 109 15.03 -1.57 8.26
C ILE A 109 16.48 -1.12 8.22
N VAL A 110 17.13 -1.28 7.08
CA VAL A 110 18.55 -0.98 6.87
C VAL A 110 18.74 -0.03 5.70
N THR A 111 19.85 0.69 5.68
CA THR A 111 20.32 1.39 4.48
C THR A 111 20.75 0.39 3.41
N GLU A 112 20.96 0.87 2.18
CA GLU A 112 21.55 0.07 1.09
C GLU A 112 22.90 -0.57 1.46
N THR A 113 23.67 0.10 2.32
CA THR A 113 24.97 -0.37 2.83
C THR A 113 24.86 -1.35 3.99
N GLY A 114 23.65 -1.66 4.45
CA GLY A 114 23.38 -2.59 5.56
C GLY A 114 23.44 -1.96 6.95
N ARG A 115 23.53 -0.63 7.07
CA ARG A 115 23.45 0.04 8.37
C ARG A 115 22.00 0.00 8.86
N MET A 116 21.77 -0.56 10.04
CA MET A 116 20.45 -0.55 10.67
C MET A 116 19.98 0.87 10.97
N LEU A 117 18.75 1.18 10.55
CA LEU A 117 18.05 2.43 10.87
C LEU A 117 17.07 2.22 12.02
N VAL A 118 16.25 1.17 11.92
CA VAL A 118 15.35 0.72 12.98
C VAL A 118 15.43 -0.80 13.13
N SER A 119 15.29 -1.28 14.36
CA SER A 119 15.41 -2.71 14.67
C SER A 119 14.18 -3.53 14.28
N ARG A 120 13.04 -2.88 14.07
CA ARG A 120 11.78 -3.51 13.66
C ARG A 120 10.86 -2.51 12.95
N PHE A 121 10.11 -2.98 11.97
CA PHE A 121 9.15 -2.18 11.22
C PHE A 121 7.92 -1.80 12.05
N ALA A 122 7.32 -2.75 12.77
CA ALA A 122 6.17 -2.51 13.61
C ALA A 122 6.62 -2.43 15.08
N GLY A 123 7.08 -1.24 15.50
CA GLY A 123 7.74 -1.03 16.79
C GLY A 123 6.85 -1.24 18.01
N GLY A 124 5.55 -0.96 17.87
CA GLY A 124 4.56 -1.09 18.93
C GLY A 124 4.01 -2.51 19.13
N LEU A 125 4.38 -3.47 18.26
CA LEU A 125 3.87 -4.84 18.31
C LEU A 125 4.78 -5.78 19.12
N PRO A 126 4.22 -6.83 19.74
CA PRO A 126 4.99 -7.82 20.49
C PRO A 126 5.96 -8.59 19.59
N GLU A 127 6.97 -9.23 20.19
CA GLU A 127 7.97 -10.02 19.47
C GLU A 127 7.38 -11.21 18.71
N LYS A 128 6.30 -11.78 19.24
CA LYS A 128 5.54 -12.85 18.61
C LYS A 128 4.05 -12.62 18.85
N MET A 129 3.24 -12.81 17.83
CA MET A 129 1.79 -12.76 17.90
C MET A 129 1.20 -13.86 17.03
N GLU A 130 0.37 -14.71 17.61
CA GLU A 130 -0.41 -15.71 16.87
C GLU A 130 -1.84 -15.21 16.76
N THR A 131 -2.41 -15.29 15.56
CA THR A 131 -3.71 -14.72 15.22
C THR A 131 -4.25 -15.35 13.92
N ASN A 132 -5.20 -14.70 13.25
CA ASN A 132 -5.62 -15.05 11.89
C ASN A 132 -5.17 -13.98 10.88
N GLY A 133 -5.22 -14.31 9.58
CA GLY A 133 -4.70 -13.43 8.55
C GLY A 133 -5.36 -12.05 8.52
N ALA A 134 -6.67 -11.98 8.72
CA ALA A 134 -7.41 -10.71 8.71
C ALA A 134 -7.00 -9.84 9.89
N ALA A 135 -6.93 -10.40 11.11
CA ALA A 135 -6.48 -9.68 12.30
C ALA A 135 -5.00 -9.26 12.22
N LEU A 136 -4.15 -10.04 11.54
CA LEU A 136 -2.76 -9.66 11.27
C LEU A 136 -2.70 -8.44 10.36
N VAL A 137 -3.45 -8.45 9.25
CA VAL A 137 -3.57 -7.31 8.32
C VAL A 137 -4.17 -6.10 9.01
N HIS A 138 -5.19 -6.31 9.85
CA HIS A 138 -5.84 -5.27 10.63
C HIS A 138 -4.86 -4.49 11.54
N ARG A 139 -3.86 -5.20 12.08
CA ARG A 139 -2.84 -4.64 12.97
C ARG A 139 -1.64 -4.06 12.24
N LEU A 140 -1.22 -4.62 11.10
CA LEU A 140 -0.06 -4.14 10.34
C LEU A 140 -0.42 -3.03 9.35
N GLY A 141 -1.65 -3.08 8.83
CA GLY A 141 -2.16 -2.17 7.82
C GLY A 141 -1.95 -2.68 6.39
N PHE A 142 -2.69 -2.08 5.45
CA PHE A 142 -2.60 -2.39 4.02
C PHE A 142 -1.30 -1.85 3.44
N THR A 143 -0.98 -0.62 3.78
CA THR A 143 0.22 0.09 3.33
C THR A 143 1.45 -0.60 3.92
N GLY A 144 1.45 -0.87 5.23
CA GLY A 144 2.53 -1.57 5.92
C GLY A 144 2.83 -2.93 5.29
N LEU A 145 1.81 -3.77 5.07
CA LEU A 145 2.00 -5.07 4.44
C LEU A 145 2.56 -4.99 3.03
N VAL A 146 2.23 -3.95 2.26
CA VAL A 146 2.64 -3.82 0.85
C VAL A 146 4.09 -3.33 0.71
N HIS A 147 4.53 -2.44 1.61
CA HIS A 147 5.92 -1.96 1.64
C HIS A 147 6.93 -3.06 1.99
N GLN A 148 6.45 -4.19 2.52
CA GLN A 148 7.29 -5.26 3.03
C GLN A 148 7.14 -6.57 2.23
N ILE A 149 7.36 -6.52 0.91
CA ILE A 149 7.21 -7.72 0.05
C ILE A 149 8.06 -8.91 0.53
N SER A 150 9.24 -8.62 1.07
CA SER A 150 10.19 -9.62 1.56
C SER A 150 9.91 -10.15 2.96
N THR A 151 8.90 -9.64 3.65
CA THR A 151 8.62 -10.06 5.04
C THR A 151 7.45 -11.01 5.14
N LEU A 152 6.81 -11.35 4.02
CA LEU A 152 5.63 -12.19 4.01
C LEU A 152 5.97 -13.57 3.47
N ILE A 153 5.63 -14.58 4.26
CA ILE A 153 5.64 -15.98 3.86
C ILE A 153 4.21 -16.47 3.93
N PHE A 154 3.68 -17.02 2.85
CA PHE A 154 2.29 -17.48 2.79
C PHE A 154 2.16 -18.83 2.10
N LYS A 155 1.13 -19.60 2.45
CA LYS A 155 0.77 -20.81 1.69
C LYS A 155 0.39 -20.42 0.26
N THR A 156 1.06 -21.05 -0.70
CA THR A 156 0.97 -20.68 -2.12
C THR A 156 -0.43 -20.92 -2.67
N GLU A 157 -1.00 -22.10 -2.41
CA GLU A 157 -2.23 -22.54 -3.09
C GLU A 157 -3.46 -21.67 -2.76
N PRO A 158 -3.76 -21.36 -1.48
CA PRO A 158 -4.88 -20.47 -1.16
C PRO A 158 -4.76 -19.11 -1.86
N VAL A 159 -3.56 -18.53 -1.89
CA VAL A 159 -3.32 -17.21 -2.49
C VAL A 159 -3.43 -17.27 -4.01
N ARG A 160 -2.90 -18.32 -4.64
CA ARG A 160 -3.01 -18.56 -6.07
C ARG A 160 -4.45 -18.77 -6.56
N SER A 161 -5.33 -19.26 -5.68
CA SER A 161 -6.74 -19.51 -6.02
C SER A 161 -7.61 -18.25 -6.08
N VAL A 162 -7.11 -17.11 -5.60
CA VAL A 162 -7.85 -15.84 -5.62
C VAL A 162 -7.72 -15.19 -7.00
N ASP A 163 -8.85 -14.70 -7.53
CA ASP A 163 -8.87 -13.81 -8.69
C ASP A 163 -8.30 -12.44 -8.32
N TRP A 164 -6.98 -12.34 -8.36
CA TRP A 164 -6.27 -11.12 -7.99
C TRP A 164 -6.50 -9.99 -9.01
N GLN A 165 -6.78 -10.31 -10.28
CA GLN A 165 -7.06 -9.33 -11.32
C GLN A 165 -8.30 -8.50 -10.99
N SER A 166 -9.32 -9.12 -10.39
CA SER A 166 -10.49 -8.38 -9.91
C SER A 166 -10.13 -7.30 -8.88
N TYR A 167 -9.17 -7.55 -7.98
CA TYR A 167 -8.69 -6.54 -7.03
C TYR A 167 -7.76 -5.51 -7.69
N TYR A 168 -6.86 -5.95 -8.56
CA TYR A 168 -5.98 -5.06 -9.34
C TYR A 168 -6.80 -4.01 -10.11
N SER A 169 -7.92 -4.43 -10.72
CA SER A 169 -8.81 -3.52 -11.46
C SER A 169 -9.46 -2.43 -10.60
N LEU A 170 -9.58 -2.65 -9.29
CA LEU A 170 -10.07 -1.65 -8.33
C LEU A 170 -8.95 -0.70 -7.91
N SER A 171 -7.75 -1.25 -7.69
CA SER A 171 -6.58 -0.51 -7.22
C SER A 171 -5.31 -1.27 -7.58
N GLU A 172 -4.50 -0.76 -8.52
CA GLU A 172 -3.26 -1.40 -8.97
C GLU A 172 -2.15 -1.39 -7.89
N VAL A 173 -2.33 -0.55 -6.86
CA VAL A 173 -1.50 -0.47 -5.67
C VAL A 173 -2.29 -1.02 -4.48
N TYR A 174 -1.58 -1.67 -3.55
CA TYR A 174 -2.12 -2.21 -2.29
C TYR A 174 -3.05 -3.42 -2.41
N PHE A 175 -3.40 -3.87 -3.62
CA PHE A 175 -4.30 -5.02 -3.81
C PHE A 175 -3.77 -6.33 -3.21
N ARG A 176 -2.45 -6.47 -3.06
CA ARG A 176 -1.84 -7.64 -2.38
C ARG A 176 -2.43 -7.87 -1.00
N ALA A 177 -2.64 -6.81 -0.22
CA ALA A 177 -3.22 -6.93 1.11
C ALA A 177 -4.64 -7.51 1.04
N ALA A 178 -5.45 -7.07 0.07
CA ALA A 178 -6.79 -7.59 -0.12
C ALA A 178 -6.79 -9.06 -0.55
N VAL A 179 -5.93 -9.44 -1.50
CA VAL A 179 -5.79 -10.84 -1.93
C VAL A 179 -5.39 -11.75 -0.76
N LEU A 180 -4.45 -11.31 0.08
CA LEU A 180 -4.04 -12.06 1.26
C LEU A 180 -5.17 -12.19 2.29
N VAL A 181 -5.98 -11.14 2.49
CA VAL A 181 -7.14 -11.21 3.38
C VAL A 181 -8.22 -12.15 2.83
N GLU A 182 -8.50 -12.14 1.53
CA GLU A 182 -9.47 -13.09 0.94
C GLU A 182 -8.98 -14.53 1.08
N ALA A 183 -7.72 -14.81 0.74
CA ALA A 183 -7.17 -16.15 0.76
C ALA A 183 -6.97 -16.70 2.19
N LEU A 184 -6.49 -15.83 3.09
CA LEU A 184 -5.91 -16.22 4.38
C LEU A 184 -6.56 -15.56 5.59
N GLY A 185 -7.62 -14.77 5.41
CA GLY A 185 -8.24 -13.97 6.46
C GLY A 185 -8.65 -14.75 7.70
N SER A 186 -9.26 -15.92 7.50
CA SER A 186 -9.71 -16.82 8.57
C SER A 186 -8.67 -17.87 8.99
N ARG A 187 -7.53 -17.95 8.29
CA ARG A 187 -6.51 -18.98 8.49
C ARG A 187 -5.49 -18.57 9.56
N PRO A 188 -4.83 -19.53 10.23
CA PRO A 188 -3.82 -19.23 11.25
C PRO A 188 -2.67 -18.40 10.67
N ALA A 189 -2.32 -17.32 11.37
CA ALA A 189 -1.29 -16.38 10.98
C ALA A 189 -0.40 -15.98 12.15
N MET A 190 0.83 -15.57 11.86
CA MET A 190 1.79 -15.16 12.89
C MET A 190 2.55 -13.90 12.49
N LEU A 191 2.69 -12.97 13.43
CA LEU A 191 3.76 -11.97 13.41
C LEU A 191 4.94 -12.50 14.23
N ARG A 192 6.16 -12.36 13.70
CA ARG A 192 7.37 -12.70 14.47
C ARG A 192 8.52 -11.75 14.16
N VAL A 193 9.15 -11.22 15.19
CA VAL A 193 10.44 -10.52 15.07
C VAL A 193 11.51 -11.53 14.66
N SER A 194 12.19 -11.24 13.56
CA SER A 194 13.28 -12.08 13.04
C SER A 194 14.19 -11.25 12.14
N ASN A 195 15.48 -11.58 12.18
CA ASN A 195 16.51 -11.00 11.31
C ASN A 195 16.73 -11.82 10.04
N ALA A 196 15.86 -12.81 9.76
CA ALA A 196 15.94 -13.62 8.54
C ALA A 196 15.95 -12.77 7.26
N VAL A 197 15.28 -11.63 7.32
CA VAL A 197 15.34 -10.58 6.31
C VAL A 197 15.62 -9.26 7.00
N SER A 198 16.30 -8.34 6.31
CA SER A 198 16.31 -6.92 6.62
C SER A 198 15.94 -6.15 5.37
N VAL A 199 14.95 -5.26 5.48
CA VAL A 199 14.41 -4.52 4.33
C VAL A 199 15.15 -3.21 4.12
N SER A 200 15.40 -2.85 2.86
CA SER A 200 16.00 -1.55 2.55
C SER A 200 15.02 -0.41 2.82
N ASP A 201 15.53 0.71 3.31
CA ASP A 201 14.78 1.96 3.48
C ASP A 201 14.34 2.63 2.17
N ASN A 202 14.99 2.30 1.05
CA ASN A 202 14.65 2.81 -0.27
C ASN A 202 14.63 1.71 -1.34
N PRO A 203 13.61 0.83 -1.35
CA PRO A 203 13.54 -0.27 -2.29
C PRO A 203 13.30 0.20 -3.73
N LEU A 204 12.67 1.37 -3.93
CA LEU A 204 12.29 1.88 -5.24
C LEU A 204 13.45 2.52 -6.01
N ARG A 205 14.50 3.02 -5.35
CA ARG A 205 15.63 3.68 -6.02
C ARG A 205 16.34 2.81 -7.07
N HIS A 206 16.28 1.50 -6.91
CA HIS A 206 16.90 0.52 -7.81
C HIS A 206 15.88 -0.36 -8.55
N SER A 207 14.60 0.01 -8.52
CA SER A 207 13.53 -0.73 -9.17
C SER A 207 13.04 0.02 -10.41
N SER A 208 12.70 -0.73 -11.46
CA SER A 208 11.97 -0.19 -12.63
C SER A 208 10.48 0.05 -12.33
N VAL A 209 10.05 -0.23 -11.11
CA VAL A 209 8.67 -0.10 -10.63
C VAL A 209 8.36 1.35 -10.26
N LEU A 210 7.16 1.77 -10.62
CA LEU A 210 6.68 3.14 -10.44
C LEU A 210 6.19 3.38 -9.00
N SER A 211 6.39 4.60 -8.49
CA SER A 211 5.73 5.05 -7.26
C SER A 211 4.21 5.12 -7.46
N PRO A 212 3.39 5.07 -6.39
CA PRO A 212 1.94 5.19 -6.53
C PRO A 212 1.50 6.46 -7.26
N GLN A 213 2.18 7.60 -7.07
CA GLN A 213 1.85 8.82 -7.84
C GLN A 213 2.21 8.70 -9.32
N GLN A 214 3.34 8.05 -9.66
CA GLN A 214 3.73 7.80 -11.04
C GLN A 214 2.76 6.85 -11.74
N ILE A 215 2.27 5.82 -11.03
CA ILE A 215 1.24 4.90 -11.54
C ILE A 215 -0.05 5.68 -11.77
N ALA A 216 -0.48 6.49 -10.80
CA ALA A 216 -1.69 7.30 -10.93
C ALA A 216 -1.62 8.21 -12.17
N GLN A 217 -0.50 8.92 -12.36
CA GLN A 217 -0.27 9.74 -13.54
C GLN A 217 -0.33 8.92 -14.85
N ARG A 218 0.29 7.73 -14.88
CA ARG A 218 0.31 6.87 -16.07
C ARG A 218 -1.06 6.31 -16.42
N LEU A 219 -1.90 6.08 -15.42
CA LEU A 219 -3.26 5.54 -15.57
C LEU A 219 -4.34 6.62 -15.58
N ASP A 220 -3.96 7.89 -15.67
CA ASP A 220 -4.87 9.04 -15.68
C ASP A 220 -5.82 9.06 -14.46
N LYS A 221 -5.26 8.75 -13.28
CA LYS A 221 -5.95 8.77 -11.99
C LYS A 221 -5.49 9.96 -11.15
N PRO A 222 -6.34 10.44 -10.22
CA PRO A 222 -5.95 11.46 -9.26
C PRO A 222 -4.69 11.06 -8.48
N LYS A 223 -3.80 12.02 -8.19
CA LYS A 223 -2.47 11.78 -7.60
C LYS A 223 -2.50 10.94 -6.32
N LEU A 224 -3.52 11.12 -5.49
CA LEU A 224 -3.70 10.45 -4.21
C LEU A 224 -4.77 9.33 -4.26
N PHE A 225 -5.20 8.92 -5.45
CA PHE A 225 -6.27 7.94 -5.67
C PHE A 225 -6.10 6.67 -4.83
N TYR A 226 -4.90 6.08 -4.80
CA TYR A 226 -4.66 4.80 -4.13
C TYR A 226 -4.91 4.86 -2.61
N TRP A 227 -4.60 6.00 -1.97
CA TRP A 227 -4.85 6.20 -0.55
C TRP A 227 -6.27 6.67 -0.26
N ALA A 228 -6.79 7.60 -1.05
CA ALA A 228 -8.10 8.22 -0.81
C ALA A 228 -9.28 7.33 -1.24
N VAL A 229 -9.09 6.48 -2.26
CA VAL A 229 -10.16 5.72 -2.92
C VAL A 229 -9.81 4.25 -3.07
N GLY A 230 -8.57 3.93 -3.47
CA GLY A 230 -8.14 2.55 -3.77
C GLY A 230 -8.33 1.59 -2.59
N ILE A 231 -7.79 1.93 -1.42
CA ILE A 231 -7.93 1.11 -0.20
C ILE A 231 -9.41 0.87 0.18
N PRO A 232 -10.28 1.91 0.26
CA PRO A 232 -11.71 1.70 0.44
C PRO A 232 -12.37 0.77 -0.58
N LEU A 233 -12.05 0.90 -1.88
CA LEU A 233 -12.61 0.03 -2.92
C LEU A 233 -12.22 -1.44 -2.69
N LEU A 234 -10.96 -1.68 -2.33
CA LEU A 234 -10.45 -3.01 -1.98
C LEU A 234 -11.18 -3.58 -0.77
N VAL A 235 -11.34 -2.80 0.31
CA VAL A 235 -12.05 -3.24 1.51
C VAL A 235 -13.53 -3.49 1.23
N GLY A 236 -14.18 -2.63 0.46
CA GLY A 236 -15.57 -2.83 0.03
C GLY A 236 -15.75 -4.11 -0.78
N ALA A 237 -14.77 -4.48 -1.62
CA ALA A 237 -14.81 -5.75 -2.33
C ALA A 237 -14.68 -6.95 -1.39
N LEU A 238 -13.77 -6.90 -0.40
CA LEU A 238 -13.66 -7.94 0.64
C LEU A 238 -14.97 -8.11 1.43
N ILE A 239 -15.61 -7.00 1.80
CA ILE A 239 -16.90 -7.00 2.50
C ILE A 239 -17.99 -7.66 1.65
N ARG A 240 -18.13 -7.25 0.38
CA ARG A 240 -19.14 -7.82 -0.54
C ARG A 240 -18.94 -9.31 -0.79
N ARG A 241 -17.70 -9.79 -0.73
CA ARG A 241 -17.35 -11.21 -0.85
C ARG A 241 -17.47 -11.98 0.47
N GLY A 242 -17.79 -11.31 1.57
CA GLY A 242 -17.90 -11.93 2.90
C GLY A 242 -16.56 -12.34 3.52
N ALA A 243 -15.43 -11.83 3.00
CA ALA A 243 -14.10 -12.13 3.53
C ALA A 243 -13.82 -11.42 4.86
N VAL A 244 -14.45 -10.27 5.10
CA VAL A 244 -14.32 -9.46 6.31
C VAL A 244 -15.67 -8.86 6.73
N PRO A 245 -15.85 -8.47 8.00
CA PRO A 245 -17.08 -7.82 8.46
C PRO A 245 -17.24 -6.40 7.89
N GLN A 246 -18.46 -5.87 7.93
CA GLN A 246 -18.81 -4.55 7.40
C GLN A 246 -18.00 -3.40 8.00
N ASP A 247 -17.63 -3.49 9.28
CA ASP A 247 -16.90 -2.46 10.02
C ASP A 247 -15.37 -2.63 9.94
N TYR A 248 -14.86 -3.55 9.11
CA TYR A 248 -13.44 -3.92 9.07
C TYR A 248 -12.51 -2.71 8.89
N LEU A 249 -12.89 -1.75 8.05
CA LEU A 249 -12.10 -0.55 7.80
C LEU A 249 -11.86 0.28 9.08
N ASN A 250 -12.82 0.33 10.01
CA ASN A 250 -12.79 1.18 11.20
C ASN A 250 -11.62 0.86 12.14
N GLY A 251 -11.26 -0.42 12.24
CA GLY A 251 -10.20 -0.85 13.14
C GLY A 251 -8.84 -1.00 12.44
N LEU A 252 -8.79 -0.86 11.10
CA LEU A 252 -7.56 -1.02 10.34
C LEU A 252 -6.56 0.07 10.74
N THR A 253 -5.38 -0.37 11.17
CA THR A 253 -4.31 0.51 11.66
C THR A 253 -3.05 0.28 10.84
N GLU A 254 -2.46 1.35 10.31
CA GLU A 254 -1.15 1.28 9.66
C GLU A 254 -0.04 1.41 10.69
N GLN A 255 0.90 0.47 10.69
CA GLN A 255 2.05 0.47 11.60
C GLN A 255 3.31 0.96 10.89
N PHE A 256 4.07 1.77 11.62
CA PHE A 256 5.40 2.23 11.26
C PHE A 256 6.34 2.05 12.46
N PRO A 257 7.66 2.23 12.29
CA PRO A 257 8.61 1.93 13.36
C PRO A 257 8.34 2.68 14.67
N GLU A 258 7.88 3.92 14.57
CA GLU A 258 7.69 4.81 15.73
C GLU A 258 6.25 5.31 15.88
N THR A 259 5.41 5.12 14.87
CA THR A 259 4.06 5.67 14.83
C THR A 259 3.06 4.66 14.31
N SER A 260 1.78 4.93 14.56
CA SER A 260 0.69 4.22 13.92
C SER A 260 -0.47 5.18 13.70
N TYR A 261 -1.29 4.94 12.70
CA TYR A 261 -2.48 5.73 12.45
C TYR A 261 -3.64 4.86 11.99
N LYS A 262 -4.86 5.32 12.28
CA LYS A 262 -6.08 4.67 11.78
C LYS A 262 -6.22 4.94 10.28
N GLN A 263 -6.49 3.88 9.53
CA GLN A 263 -6.59 3.98 8.07
C GLN A 263 -7.77 4.87 7.64
N THR A 264 -8.90 4.82 8.36
CA THR A 264 -10.07 5.69 8.09
C THR A 264 -9.73 7.17 8.12
N ASP A 265 -8.95 7.58 9.11
CA ASP A 265 -8.55 8.97 9.31
C ASP A 265 -7.60 9.41 8.20
N HIS A 266 -6.65 8.54 7.84
CA HIS A 266 -5.72 8.80 6.75
C HIS A 266 -6.42 8.91 5.39
N ILE A 267 -7.39 8.04 5.09
CA ILE A 267 -8.17 8.11 3.85
C ILE A 267 -8.86 9.47 3.72
N LEU A 268 -9.53 9.93 4.79
CA LEU A 268 -10.25 11.21 4.77
C LEU A 268 -9.30 12.40 4.61
N HIS A 269 -8.14 12.34 5.27
CA HIS A 269 -7.10 13.33 5.08
C HIS A 269 -6.60 13.37 3.63
N LYS A 270 -6.33 12.20 3.02
CA LYS A 270 -5.88 12.10 1.63
C LYS A 270 -6.95 12.53 0.63
N LEU A 271 -8.22 12.30 0.94
CA LEU A 271 -9.34 12.79 0.15
C LEU A 271 -9.40 14.33 0.16
N ALA A 272 -9.25 14.95 1.33
CA ALA A 272 -9.17 16.40 1.46
C ALA A 272 -7.97 16.99 0.70
N GLU A 273 -6.79 16.37 0.84
CA GLU A 273 -5.59 16.77 0.10
C GLU A 273 -5.78 16.64 -1.42
N GLN A 274 -6.46 15.61 -1.90
CA GLN A 274 -6.72 15.41 -3.32
C GLN A 274 -7.63 16.50 -3.88
N MET A 275 -8.72 16.82 -3.16
CA MET A 275 -9.62 17.89 -3.57
C MET A 275 -8.91 19.26 -3.55
N ARG A 276 -8.02 19.50 -2.59
CA ARG A 276 -7.16 20.70 -2.58
C ARG A 276 -6.29 20.75 -3.82
N HIS A 277 -5.61 19.65 -4.16
CA HIS A 277 -4.78 19.58 -5.36
C HIS A 277 -5.56 19.88 -6.63
N TRP A 278 -6.79 19.39 -6.74
CA TRP A 278 -7.66 19.71 -7.87
C TRP A 278 -8.01 21.20 -7.95
N ILE A 279 -8.43 21.81 -6.84
CA ILE A 279 -8.76 23.25 -6.78
C ILE A 279 -7.54 24.12 -7.13
N GLU A 280 -6.36 23.78 -6.61
CA GLU A 280 -5.13 24.53 -6.82
C GLU A 280 -4.62 24.45 -8.26
N SER A 281 -4.54 23.21 -8.77
CA SER A 281 -3.93 22.91 -10.08
C SER A 281 -4.89 23.17 -11.24
N ARG A 282 -6.20 23.08 -11.00
CA ARG A 282 -7.26 23.11 -12.03
C ARG A 282 -7.13 21.98 -13.06
N ASP A 283 -6.39 20.94 -12.72
CA ASP A 283 -6.19 19.80 -13.58
C ASP A 283 -7.37 18.83 -13.41
N ALA A 284 -8.12 18.59 -14.49
CA ALA A 284 -9.27 17.69 -14.49
C ALA A 284 -8.90 16.26 -14.09
N THR A 285 -7.65 15.82 -14.33
CA THR A 285 -7.17 14.50 -13.92
C THR A 285 -7.09 14.35 -12.39
N GLN A 286 -7.10 15.47 -11.67
CA GLN A 286 -7.08 15.50 -10.21
C GLN A 286 -8.48 15.50 -9.58
N ALA A 287 -9.54 15.58 -10.40
CA ALA A 287 -10.91 15.57 -9.92
C ALA A 287 -11.24 14.26 -9.19
N VAL A 288 -11.91 14.37 -8.04
CA VAL A 288 -12.44 13.18 -7.36
C VAL A 288 -13.74 12.80 -8.06
N ASN A 289 -13.77 11.62 -8.68
CA ASN A 289 -14.97 11.15 -9.37
C ASN A 289 -16.14 10.94 -8.38
N ALA A 290 -17.32 11.51 -8.66
CA ALA A 290 -18.54 11.30 -7.87
C ALA A 290 -18.90 9.81 -7.67
N ALA A 291 -18.62 8.96 -8.67
CA ALA A 291 -18.82 7.52 -8.56
C ALA A 291 -17.85 6.86 -7.56
N ALA A 292 -16.64 7.41 -7.43
CA ALA A 292 -15.68 6.97 -6.42
C ALA A 292 -16.18 7.33 -5.01
N LEU A 293 -16.63 8.57 -4.79
CA LEU A 293 -17.23 8.99 -3.50
C LEU A 293 -18.44 8.14 -3.11
N LYS A 294 -19.34 7.87 -4.06
CA LYS A 294 -20.49 7.00 -3.83
C LYS A 294 -20.08 5.58 -3.41
N SER A 295 -19.01 5.06 -4.00
CA SER A 295 -18.45 3.74 -3.63
C SER A 295 -17.83 3.74 -2.24
N LEU A 296 -17.37 4.91 -1.75
CA LEU A 296 -16.94 5.08 -0.36
C LEU A 296 -18.13 5.04 0.61
N ALA A 297 -19.27 5.63 0.24
CA ALA A 297 -20.43 5.71 1.13
C ALA A 297 -20.89 4.32 1.64
N ASP A 298 -20.86 3.28 0.78
CA ASP A 298 -21.22 1.91 1.17
C ASP A 298 -20.26 1.33 2.21
N VAL A 299 -18.96 1.63 2.10
CA VAL A 299 -17.93 1.16 3.03
C VAL A 299 -17.96 1.97 4.34
N TYR A 300 -18.37 3.23 4.25
CA TYR A 300 -18.42 4.15 5.38
C TYR A 300 -19.76 4.14 6.13
N ALA A 301 -20.82 3.55 5.56
CA ALA A 301 -22.12 3.42 6.22
C ALA A 301 -22.05 2.61 7.53
N ALA A 302 -21.08 1.71 7.65
CA ALA A 302 -20.81 0.92 8.86
C ALA A 302 -19.87 1.62 9.87
N LEU A 303 -19.36 2.81 9.54
CA LEU A 303 -18.45 3.56 10.41
C LEU A 303 -19.21 4.50 11.36
N PRO A 304 -18.55 5.01 12.42
CA PRO A 304 -19.14 6.03 13.28
C PRO A 304 -19.74 7.21 12.50
N PRO A 305 -20.90 7.77 12.91
CA PRO A 305 -21.64 8.79 12.15
C PRO A 305 -20.83 10.02 11.75
N VAL A 306 -19.77 10.35 12.50
CA VAL A 306 -18.86 11.46 12.19
C VAL A 306 -18.21 11.31 10.80
N TYR A 307 -17.82 10.09 10.42
CA TYR A 307 -17.15 9.83 9.15
C TYR A 307 -18.11 9.92 7.97
N LEU A 308 -19.34 9.41 8.15
CA LEU A 308 -20.40 9.57 7.16
C LEU A 308 -20.76 11.04 6.97
N GLY A 309 -20.85 11.82 8.06
CA GLY A 309 -21.07 13.26 8.00
C GLY A 309 -20.00 14.01 7.21
N LEU A 310 -18.72 13.64 7.37
CA LEU A 310 -17.61 14.21 6.60
C LEU A 310 -17.68 13.84 5.11
N LEU A 311 -18.00 12.59 4.78
CA LEU A 311 -18.20 12.19 3.38
C LEU A 311 -19.38 12.90 2.72
N THR A 312 -20.51 13.03 3.42
CA THR A 312 -21.66 13.79 2.91
C THR A 312 -21.32 15.26 2.68
N LYS A 313 -20.46 15.87 3.52
CA LYS A 313 -19.91 17.21 3.25
C LYS A 313 -19.12 17.20 1.94
N PHE A 314 -18.23 16.24 1.72
CA PHE A 314 -17.47 16.13 0.47
C PHE A 314 -18.37 15.94 -0.77
N GLU A 315 -19.37 15.06 -0.70
CA GLU A 315 -20.32 14.82 -1.79
C GLU A 315 -21.11 16.08 -2.17
N ARG A 316 -21.51 16.91 -1.18
CA ARG A 316 -22.21 18.18 -1.43
C ARG A 316 -21.31 19.25 -2.02
N LEU A 317 -20.03 19.22 -1.68
CA LEU A 317 -19.04 20.20 -2.16
C LEU A 317 -18.57 19.90 -3.57
N LEU A 318 -18.61 18.64 -4.00
CA LEU A 318 -18.08 18.23 -5.30
C LEU A 318 -18.72 18.98 -6.49
N PRO A 319 -20.08 19.05 -6.64
CA PRO A 319 -20.69 19.78 -7.74
C PRO A 319 -20.39 21.28 -7.70
N LEU A 320 -20.29 21.86 -6.50
CA LEU A 320 -19.97 23.28 -6.32
C LEU A 320 -18.54 23.60 -6.78
N ILE A 321 -17.60 22.70 -6.49
CA ILE A 321 -16.21 22.83 -6.95
C ILE A 321 -16.14 22.68 -8.47
N GLU A 322 -16.87 21.73 -9.07
CA GLU A 322 -16.96 21.56 -10.52
C GLU A 322 -17.49 22.82 -11.21
N ASP A 323 -18.61 23.37 -10.74
CA ASP A 323 -19.27 24.53 -11.33
C ASP A 323 -18.48 25.84 -11.14
N HIS A 324 -17.59 25.89 -10.14
CA HIS A 324 -16.91 27.12 -9.73
C HIS A 324 -15.40 26.96 -9.51
N THR A 325 -14.74 26.02 -10.19
CA THR A 325 -13.31 25.70 -9.98
C THR A 325 -12.41 26.94 -10.06
N ASP A 326 -12.68 27.85 -11.02
CA ASP A 326 -11.93 29.10 -11.18
C ASP A 326 -12.02 30.00 -9.95
N TYR A 327 -13.22 30.13 -9.37
CA TYR A 327 -13.47 30.93 -8.18
C TYR A 327 -12.74 30.37 -6.97
N PHE A 328 -12.86 29.05 -6.73
CA PHE A 328 -12.19 28.38 -5.62
C PHE A 328 -10.66 28.49 -5.73
N SER A 329 -10.11 28.30 -6.92
CA SER A 329 -8.68 28.43 -7.19
C SER A 329 -8.17 29.84 -6.91
N MET A 330 -8.93 30.88 -7.28
CA MET A 330 -8.59 32.28 -6.99
C MET A 330 -8.68 32.61 -5.50
N ALA A 331 -9.76 32.19 -4.83
CA ALA A 331 -9.96 32.41 -3.40
C ALA A 331 -8.84 31.77 -2.55
N TYR A 332 -8.40 30.57 -2.95
CA TYR A 332 -7.29 29.89 -2.30
C TYR A 332 -5.96 30.65 -2.44
N ARG A 333 -5.60 31.06 -3.66
CA ARG A 333 -4.37 31.84 -3.92
C ARG A 333 -4.35 33.19 -3.19
N ALA A 334 -5.51 33.83 -3.05
CA ALA A 334 -5.66 35.08 -2.31
C ALA A 334 -5.43 34.90 -0.80
N ARG A 335 -5.68 33.71 -0.25
CA ARG A 335 -5.45 33.38 1.17
C ARG A 335 -4.00 32.95 1.44
N SER A 336 -3.38 32.19 0.53
CA SER A 336 -1.99 31.73 0.66
C SER A 336 -0.98 32.86 0.51
N ASN A 337 -1.32 33.91 -0.26
CA ASN A 337 -0.56 35.14 -0.33
C ASN A 337 -1.04 36.10 0.78
N ILE A 338 -0.54 35.91 2.00
CA ILE A 338 -0.68 36.87 3.10
C ILE A 338 0.19 38.09 2.79
N GLU A 339 -0.15 38.84 1.75
CA GLU A 339 0.28 40.23 1.50
C GLU A 339 -0.54 40.82 0.34
N ARG A 340 -1.86 40.70 0.42
CA ARG A 340 -2.86 41.74 0.05
C ARG A 340 -4.25 41.12 0.05
N PRO A 341 -5.11 41.45 1.03
CA PRO A 341 -6.53 41.25 0.86
C PRO A 341 -6.99 42.31 -0.15
N ASN A 342 -7.43 41.89 -1.34
CA ASN A 342 -8.43 42.68 -2.03
C ASN A 342 -9.68 41.80 -2.24
N PRO A 343 -10.72 42.01 -1.41
CA PRO A 343 -11.97 41.28 -1.51
C PRO A 343 -12.77 41.80 -2.72
N LEU A 344 -13.84 41.08 -3.05
CA LEU A 344 -14.83 41.39 -4.10
C LEU A 344 -14.62 40.65 -5.44
N LEU A 345 -14.73 39.32 -5.38
CA LEU A 345 -15.41 38.56 -6.44
C LEU A 345 -16.82 38.20 -5.93
N PRO A 346 -17.85 38.15 -6.78
CA PRO A 346 -19.23 38.34 -6.37
C PRO A 346 -19.78 37.10 -5.66
N LEU A 347 -19.51 37.00 -4.35
CA LEU A 347 -20.24 36.13 -3.42
C LEU A 347 -21.76 36.32 -3.53
N GLY A 348 -22.21 37.47 -4.06
CA GLY A 348 -23.59 37.80 -4.40
C GLY A 348 -24.32 36.82 -5.33
N ALA A 349 -23.60 36.03 -6.14
CA ALA A 349 -24.20 35.07 -7.08
C ALA A 349 -24.42 33.66 -6.50
N LEU A 350 -23.76 33.35 -5.38
CA LEU A 350 -23.89 32.05 -4.72
C LEU A 350 -25.13 32.03 -3.81
N LYS A 351 -25.92 30.97 -3.90
CA LYS A 351 -27.01 30.67 -2.96
C LYS A 351 -26.45 30.55 -1.55
N ALA A 352 -27.28 30.77 -0.53
CA ALA A 352 -26.85 30.73 0.86
C ALA A 352 -26.16 29.40 1.24
N GLU A 353 -26.66 28.28 0.71
CA GLU A 353 -26.08 26.93 0.90
C GLU A 353 -24.68 26.79 0.29
N GLU A 354 -24.44 27.46 -0.84
CA GLU A 354 -23.16 27.44 -1.56
C GLU A 354 -22.14 28.32 -0.83
N ARG A 355 -22.58 29.44 -0.22
CA ARG A 355 -21.73 30.24 0.69
C ARG A 355 -21.41 29.53 1.99
N ASP A 356 -22.35 28.80 2.58
CA ASP A 356 -22.10 28.05 3.82
C ASP A 356 -21.18 26.85 3.58
N GLY A 357 -21.33 26.18 2.43
CA GLY A 357 -20.35 25.20 1.93
C GLY A 357 -18.98 25.82 1.69
N LEU A 358 -18.92 27.03 1.09
CA LEU A 358 -17.69 27.79 0.87
C LEU A 358 -17.03 28.22 2.19
N GLU A 359 -17.79 28.75 3.14
CA GLU A 359 -17.31 29.13 4.46
C GLU A 359 -16.90 27.90 5.27
N THR A 360 -17.56 26.75 5.10
CA THR A 360 -17.14 25.48 5.70
C THR A 360 -15.86 24.94 5.04
N LEU A 361 -15.69 25.09 3.72
CA LEU A 361 -14.43 24.82 3.01
C LEU A 361 -13.32 25.77 3.48
N MET A 362 -13.61 27.07 3.61
CA MET A 362 -12.63 28.09 3.96
C MET A 362 -12.33 28.15 5.47
N ARG A 363 -13.29 27.86 6.34
CA ARG A 363 -13.10 27.79 7.81
C ARG A 363 -12.66 26.39 8.26
N GLY A 364 -13.06 25.32 7.57
CA GLY A 364 -12.87 23.92 7.98
C GLY A 364 -11.72 23.16 7.31
N TRP A 365 -11.28 23.52 6.09
CA TRP A 365 -10.01 23.02 5.55
C TRP A 365 -8.89 23.96 6.00
N LEU A 366 -7.97 23.59 6.90
CA LEU A 366 -7.10 22.41 6.77
C LEU A 366 -6.60 21.86 8.13
N LEU A 367 -7.08 22.34 9.28
CA LEU A 367 -6.47 22.01 10.58
C LEU A 367 -7.44 21.73 11.75
N ASP A 368 -8.65 22.29 11.81
CA ASP A 368 -9.41 22.22 13.08
C ASP A 368 -10.36 21.02 13.22
N GLU A 369 -11.01 20.54 12.15
CA GLU A 369 -11.88 19.34 12.23
C GLU A 369 -11.14 18.03 11.92
N CYS A 370 -9.99 18.08 11.23
CA CYS A 370 -9.14 16.91 10.94
C CYS A 370 -7.80 16.91 11.72
N GLY A 371 -7.36 18.04 12.28
CA GLY A 371 -6.03 18.19 12.90
C GLY A 371 -5.98 18.06 14.43
N ASN A 372 -7.03 17.53 15.07
CA ASN A 372 -6.90 16.88 16.38
C ASN A 372 -6.46 15.41 16.28
N LEU A 373 -6.00 14.98 15.11
CA LEU A 373 -5.29 13.71 14.92
C LEU A 373 -3.79 14.00 14.75
N PRO A 374 -2.89 13.30 15.48
CA PRO A 374 -1.48 13.64 15.50
C PRO A 374 -0.90 13.66 14.09
N SER A 375 -0.51 14.85 13.62
CA SER A 375 0.26 15.04 12.40
C SER A 375 1.64 14.41 12.59
N THR A 376 1.79 13.15 12.20
CA THR A 376 3.11 12.55 11.96
C THR A 376 3.10 12.01 10.55
N LEU A 377 3.86 12.68 9.69
CA LEU A 377 4.43 12.26 8.40
C LEU A 377 4.47 13.46 7.44
N SER A 378 5.35 14.42 7.75
CA SER A 378 6.07 15.11 6.69
C SER A 378 7.10 14.11 6.14
N GLU A 379 7.03 13.87 4.83
CA GLU A 379 8.16 13.41 4.02
C GLU A 379 8.83 12.08 4.43
N ALA A 380 8.28 10.97 3.93
CA ALA A 380 9.08 9.86 3.47
C ALA A 380 8.63 9.57 2.02
N GLY A 381 9.47 9.98 1.07
CA GLY A 381 9.25 9.85 -0.37
C GLY A 381 9.52 8.46 -0.91
#